data_AF-A0A316UV63-F1
#
_entry.id   AF-A0A316UV63-F1
#
_cell.length_a   1.000
_cell.length_b   1.000
_cell.length_c   1.000
_cell.angle_alpha   90.00
_cell.angle_beta   90.00
_cell.angle_gamma   90.00
#
_symmetry.space_group_name_H-M   'P 1'
#
loop_
_entity.id
_entity.type
_entity.pdbx_description
1 polymer ?
#
loop_
_entity_poly.entity_id
_entity_poly.type
_entity_poly.pdbx_seq_one_letter_code
_entity_poly.pdbx_strand_id
1 'polypeptide(L)' 'MTCTGCSSAITRVLTRLETAGSIQSFNVDLEGQDVTVKPGAAGMGFDEVREKVAKTGKEILSGEVVEA' A
#
# COMPACT_ATOMS: atom_id res chain seq x y z
N MET A 1 -11.31 4.83 -2.75
CA MET A 1 -11.99 3.84 -1.88
C MET A 1 -13.14 4.55 -1.14
N THR A 2 -14.37 4.03 -1.12
CA THR A 2 -15.55 4.81 -0.65
C THR A 2 -16.08 4.43 0.73
N CYS A 3 -15.54 3.39 1.39
CA CYS A 3 -15.89 3.05 2.77
C CYS A 3 -14.77 2.30 3.50
N THR A 4 -14.83 2.24 4.83
CA THR A 4 -13.89 1.49 5.70
C THR A 4 -13.81 0.00 5.35
N GLY A 5 -14.89 -0.57 4.82
CA GLY A 5 -14.88 -1.94 4.28
C GLY A 5 -13.95 -2.08 3.07
N CYS A 6 -13.84 -1.06 2.21
CA CYS A 6 -13.03 -1.09 1.00
C CYS A 6 -11.52 -0.99 1.26
N SER A 7 -11.08 -0.29 2.31
CA SER A 7 -9.64 -0.21 2.67
C SER A 7 -9.13 -1.45 3.37
N SER A 8 -10.00 -2.22 4.03
CA SER A 8 -9.61 -3.40 4.81
C SER A 8 -8.74 -4.41 4.04
N ALA A 9 -9.00 -4.59 2.74
CA ALA A 9 -8.21 -5.48 1.88
C ALA A 9 -6.78 -4.97 1.68
N ILE A 10 -6.61 -3.67 1.45
CA ILE A 10 -5.30 -3.02 1.30
C ILE A 10 -4.55 -3.06 2.62
N THR A 11 -5.19 -2.63 3.72
CA THR A 11 -4.60 -2.65 5.06
C THR A 11 -4.09 -4.05 5.41
N ARG A 12 -4.89 -5.11 5.19
CA ARG A 12 -4.48 -6.50 5.46
C ARG A 12 -3.26 -6.95 4.66
N VAL A 13 -3.15 -6.55 3.39
CA VAL A 13 -1.98 -6.89 2.56
C VAL A 13 -0.75 -6.15 3.08
N LEU A 14 -0.85 -4.85 3.34
CA LEU A 14 0.28 -4.03 3.78
C LEU A 14 0.75 -4.40 5.19
N THR A 15 -0.15 -4.68 6.14
CA THR A 15 0.23 -5.17 7.48
C THR A 15 1.04 -6.47 7.42
N ARG A 16 0.72 -7.37 6.48
CA ARG A 16 1.52 -8.60 6.29
C ARG A 16 2.92 -8.29 5.75
N LEU A 17 3.03 -7.34 4.82
CA LEU A 17 4.32 -6.91 4.27
C LEU A 17 5.18 -6.20 5.33
N GLU A 18 4.55 -5.40 6.19
CA GLU A 18 5.18 -4.74 7.33
C GLU A 18 5.70 -5.76 8.34
N THR A 19 4.85 -6.72 8.73
CA THR A 19 5.23 -7.82 9.65
C THR A 19 6.36 -8.69 9.07
N ALA A 20 6.39 -8.86 7.74
CA ALA A 20 7.46 -9.58 7.04
C ALA A 20 8.74 -8.75 6.82
N GLY A 21 8.76 -7.47 7.22
CA GLY A 21 9.90 -6.56 7.03
C GLY A 21 10.14 -6.09 5.58
N SER A 22 9.20 -6.38 4.67
CA SER A 22 9.25 -5.96 3.27
C SER A 22 9.03 -4.45 3.10
N ILE A 23 8.17 -3.89 3.96
CA ILE A 23 7.93 -2.45 4.09
C ILE A 23 8.18 -2.04 5.54
N GLN A 24 8.58 -0.80 5.77
CA GLN A 24 8.80 -0.26 7.12
C GLN A 24 7.49 0.18 7.76
N SER A 25 6.64 0.85 6.99
CA SER A 25 5.34 1.34 7.43
C SER A 25 4.47 1.71 6.24
N PHE A 26 3.19 1.95 6.50
CA PHE A 26 2.25 2.46 5.50
C PHE A 26 1.19 3.35 6.14
N ASN A 27 0.57 4.19 5.32
CA ASN A 27 -0.60 4.98 5.67
C ASN A 27 -1.69 4.78 4.62
N VAL A 28 -2.94 4.63 5.05
CA VAL A 28 -4.11 4.52 4.17
C VAL A 28 -5.02 5.70 4.46
N ASP A 29 -5.05 6.65 3.53
CA ASP A 29 -5.97 7.79 3.58
C ASP A 29 -7.25 7.44 2.82
N LEU A 30 -8.35 7.31 3.56
CA LEU A 30 -9.66 7.03 3.00
C LEU A 30 -10.26 8.26 2.30
N GLU A 31 -9.99 9.45 2.81
CA GLU A 31 -10.54 10.70 2.28
C GLU A 31 -9.80 11.10 0.99
N GLY A 32 -8.47 11.09 1.02
CA GLY A 32 -7.61 11.31 -0.16
C GLY A 32 -7.64 10.15 -1.16
N GLN A 33 -8.10 8.97 -0.73
CA GLN A 33 -8.05 7.72 -1.49
C GLN A 33 -6.64 7.24 -1.84
N ASP A 34 -5.66 7.65 -1.03
CA ASP A 34 -4.25 7.40 -1.25
C ASP A 34 -3.69 6.36 -0.27
N VAL A 35 -2.62 5.71 -0.72
CA VAL A 35 -1.86 4.73 0.07
C VAL A 35 -0.40 5.11 -0.03
N THR A 36 0.19 5.50 1.09
CA THR A 36 1.62 5.80 1.19
C THR A 36 2.33 4.61 1.80
N VAL A 37 3.44 4.18 1.22
CA VAL A 37 4.24 3.04 1.70
C VAL A 37 5.69 3.48 1.85
N LYS A 38 6.28 3.18 3.01
CA LYS A 38 7.72 3.35 3.23
C LYS A 38 8.42 2.01 3.01
N PRO A 39 9.39 1.92 2.09
CA PRO A 39 10.10 0.67 1.82
C PRO A 39 10.86 0.20 3.06
N GLY A 40 10.92 -1.12 3.24
CA GLY A 40 11.62 -1.76 4.35
C GLY A 40 13.07 -2.08 3.98
N ALA A 41 13.83 -2.61 4.95
CA ALA A 41 15.23 -2.99 4.72
C ALA A 41 15.41 -4.09 3.65
N ALA A 42 14.38 -4.92 3.42
CA ALA A 42 14.36 -5.91 2.35
C ALA A 42 14.12 -5.30 0.96
N GLY A 43 13.82 -4.00 0.88
CA GLY A 43 13.89 -3.23 -0.37
C GLY A 43 12.74 -3.47 -1.36
N MET A 44 11.51 -3.71 -0.88
CA MET A 44 10.37 -3.88 -1.79
C MET A 44 10.18 -2.62 -2.66
N GLY A 45 10.27 -2.81 -3.98
CA GLY A 45 10.21 -1.73 -4.96
C GLY A 45 8.79 -1.23 -5.23
N PHE A 46 8.67 -0.07 -5.87
CA PHE A 46 7.39 0.55 -6.22
C PHE A 46 6.46 -0.41 -7.00
N ASP A 47 6.99 -1.07 -8.02
CA ASP A 47 6.19 -1.99 -8.86
C ASP A 47 5.68 -3.20 -8.07
N GLU A 48 6.47 -3.73 -7.15
CA GLU A 48 6.07 -4.85 -6.30
C GLU A 48 4.95 -4.42 -5.35
N VAL A 49 5.07 -3.27 -4.70
CA VAL A 49 4.01 -2.70 -3.86
C VAL A 49 2.74 -2.51 -4.69
N ARG A 50 2.87 -1.91 -5.88
CA ARG A 50 1.76 -1.67 -6.79
C ARG A 50 1.05 -2.97 -7.18
N GLU A 51 1.80 -4.02 -7.49
CA GLU A 51 1.25 -5.34 -7.82
C GLU A 51 0.50 -5.97 -6.64
N LYS A 52 1.05 -5.88 -5.42
CA LYS A 52 0.39 -6.38 -4.21
C LYS A 52 -0.91 -5.65 -3.91
N VAL A 53 -0.94 -4.33 -4.10
CA VAL A 53 -2.16 -3.53 -3.93
C VAL A 53 -3.19 -3.85 -5.02
N ALA A 54 -2.78 -3.98 -6.28
CA ALA A 54 -3.68 -4.32 -7.39
C ALA A 54 -4.39 -5.67 -7.18
N LYS A 55 -3.72 -6.65 -6.57
CA LYS A 55 -4.28 -7.96 -6.18
C LYS A 55 -5.44 -7.88 -5.18
N THR A 56 -5.71 -6.72 -4.58
CA THR A 56 -6.89 -6.50 -3.71
C THR A 56 -8.18 -6.20 -4.50
N GLY A 57 -8.11 -6.21 -5.84
CA GLY A 57 -9.24 -5.89 -6.71
C GLY A 57 -9.62 -4.41 -6.68
N LYS A 58 -8.63 -3.55 -6.41
CA LYS A 58 -8.78 -2.09 -6.40
C LYS A 58 -8.08 -1.53 -7.62
N GLU A 59 -8.77 -0.68 -8.36
CA GLU A 59 -8.18 0.06 -9.46
C GLU A 59 -7.19 1.09 -8.91
N ILE A 60 -6.01 1.17 -9.53
CA ILE A 60 -4.96 2.13 -9.18
C ILE A 60 -4.90 3.16 -10.31
N LEU A 61 -5.39 4.36 -10.05
CA LEU A 61 -5.49 5.45 -11.03
C LEU A 61 -4.12 6.08 -11.33
N SER A 62 -3.29 6.21 -10.30
CA SER A 62 -1.96 6.81 -10.38
C SER A 62 -1.06 6.25 -9.27
N GLY A 63 0.23 6.53 -9.38
CA GLY A 63 1.20 6.23 -8.34
C GLY A 63 2.57 6.74 -8.74
N GLU A 64 3.32 7.22 -7.76
CA GLU A 64 4.65 7.79 -7.93
C GLU A 64 5.55 7.45 -6.75
N VAL A 65 6.86 7.57 -6.95
CA VAL A 65 7.84 7.50 -5.87
C VAL A 65 8.06 8.93 -5.40
N VAL A 66 7.72 9.20 -4.15
CA VAL A 66 8.00 10.48 -3.49
C VAL A 66 9.19 10.33 -2.55
N GLU A 67 10.08 11.33 -2.55
CA GLU A 67 11.13 11.43 -1.53
C GLU A 67 10.52 11.90 -0.21
N ALA A 68 10.92 11.27 0.90
CA ALA A 68 10.40 11.52 2.24
C ALA A 68 11.22 12.55 3.02
#